data_AF-A0A971E3C1-F1
#
_entry.id   AF-A0A971E3C1-F1
#
_cell.length_a   1.000
_cell.length_b   1.000
_cell.length_c   1.000
_cell.angle_alpha   90.00
_cell.angle_beta   90.00
_cell.angle_gamma   90.00
#
_symmetry.space_group_name_H-M   'P 1'
#
loop_
_entity.id
_entity.type
_entity.pdbx_description
1 polymer ?
#
loop_
_entity_poly.entity_id
_entity_poly.type
_entity_poly.pdbx_seq_one_letter_code
_entity_poly.pdbx_strand_id
1 'polypeptide(L)'
;MSSCSFRDLERVCKALGLESRPAKKGTIWSGISPLTNAPITPICIHTHAGGRNVPTGTLRKYARELGFKNLQELTEFRNRL
;
A
#
# COMPACT_ATOMS: atom_id res chain seq x y z
N MET A 1 -8.21 -0.99 -16.07
CA MET A 1 -8.84 -0.72 -14.76
C MET A 1 -7.83 -1.00 -13.66
N SER A 2 -7.58 -0.09 -12.72
CA SER A 2 -6.78 -0.44 -11.53
C SER A 2 -7.63 -1.39 -10.67
N SER A 3 -7.15 -2.62 -10.47
CA SER A 3 -7.88 -3.66 -9.74
C SER A 3 -7.55 -3.68 -8.23
N CYS A 4 -6.92 -2.64 -7.70
CA CYS A 4 -6.46 -2.59 -6.30
C CYS A 4 -7.37 -1.70 -5.48
N SER A 5 -8.10 -2.30 -4.55
CA SER A 5 -8.91 -1.59 -3.58
C SER A 5 -8.06 -1.03 -2.44
N PHE A 6 -8.61 -0.07 -1.69
CA PHE A 6 -7.94 0.41 -0.48
C PHE A 6 -7.72 -0.73 0.53
N ARG A 7 -8.63 -1.72 0.60
CA ARG A 7 -8.47 -2.92 1.43
C ARG A 7 -7.32 -3.81 0.94
N ASP A 8 -7.15 -3.97 -0.36
CA ASP A 8 -6.03 -4.74 -0.91
C ASP A 8 -4.69 -4.07 -0.57
N LEU A 9 -4.65 -2.73 -0.60
CA LEU A 9 -3.47 -1.99 -0.23
C LEU A 9 -3.11 -2.16 1.26
N GLU A 10 -4.11 -2.21 2.16
CA GLU A 10 -3.86 -2.54 3.57
C GLU A 10 -3.29 -3.96 3.75
N ARG A 11 -3.80 -4.94 2.98
CA ARG A 11 -3.27 -6.31 2.99
C ARG A 11 -1.81 -6.36 2.52
N VAL A 12 -1.48 -5.62 1.46
CA VAL A 12 -0.10 -5.48 0.99
C VAL A 12 0.78 -4.89 2.09
N CYS A 13 0.37 -3.79 2.73
CA CYS A 13 1.16 -3.17 3.80
C CYS A 13 1.39 -4.13 4.98
N LYS A 14 0.35 -4.87 5.37
CA LYS A 14 0.45 -5.90 6.41
C LYS A 14 1.41 -7.02 6.02
N ALA A 15 1.34 -7.51 4.78
CA ALA A 15 2.20 -8.58 4.28
C ALA A 15 3.66 -8.13 4.13
N LEU A 16 3.91 -6.85 3.91
CA LEU A 16 5.25 -6.26 3.95
C LEU A 16 5.80 -6.10 5.38
N GLY A 17 5.04 -6.47 6.41
CA GLY A 17 5.46 -6.33 7.81
C GLY A 17 5.49 -4.89 8.29
N LEU A 18 4.78 -3.98 7.62
CA LEU A 18 4.71 -2.58 8.03
C LEU A 18 3.84 -2.43 9.28
N GLU A 19 4.22 -1.46 10.11
CA GLU A 19 3.45 -1.10 11.30
C GLU A 19 2.31 -0.16 10.92
N SER A 20 1.16 -0.37 11.54
CA SER A 20 -0.03 0.44 11.34
C SER A 20 -0.38 1.24 12.59
N ARG A 21 -0.75 2.51 12.42
CA ARG A 21 -1.32 3.33 13.49
C ARG A 21 -2.58 4.06 13.03
N PRO A 22 -3.60 4.21 13.88
CA PRO A 22 -4.81 4.95 13.52
C PRO A 22 -4.52 6.43 13.32
N ALA A 23 -5.26 7.05 12.39
CA ALA A 23 -5.21 8.48 12.11
C ALA A 23 -6.62 9.02 11.79
N LYS A 24 -6.79 10.34 11.86
CA LYS A 24 -8.11 11.01 11.68
C LYS A 24 -8.82 10.64 10.37
N LYS A 25 -8.08 10.34 9.30
CA LYS A 25 -8.62 10.08 7.95
C LYS A 25 -8.44 8.62 7.48
N GLY A 26 -7.90 7.74 8.32
CA GLY A 26 -7.58 6.37 7.95
C GLY A 26 -6.49 5.75 8.81
N THR A 27 -5.72 4.82 8.24
CA THR A 27 -4.60 4.15 8.91
C THR A 27 -3.29 4.57 8.27
N ILE A 28 -2.33 5.03 9.07
CA ILE A 28 -0.97 5.32 8.62
C ILE A 28 -0.15 4.04 8.71
N TRP A 29 0.55 3.72 7.63
CA TRP A 29 1.48 2.61 7.53
C TRP A 29 2.91 3.13 7.37
N SER A 30 3.84 2.61 8.16
CA SER A 30 5.24 3.00 8.19
C SER A 30 6.14 1.83 8.58
N GLY A 31 7.44 1.93 8.29
CA GLY A 31 8.42 0.91 8.64
C GLY A 31 9.57 0.85 7.64
N ILE A 32 10.27 -0.28 7.65
CA ILE A 32 11.32 -0.60 6.67
C ILE A 32 10.67 -1.51 5.62
N SER A 33 10.82 -1.16 4.34
CA SER A 33 10.33 -2.04 3.27
C SER A 33 11.24 -3.26 3.17
N PRO A 34 10.70 -4.49 3.20
CA PRO A 34 11.48 -5.70 2.96
C PRO A 34 11.98 -5.79 1.51
N LEU A 35 11.44 -4.99 0.59
CA LEU A 35 11.81 -4.98 -0.82
C LEU A 35 13.12 -4.23 -1.08
N THR A 36 13.36 -3.16 -0.32
CA THR A 36 14.52 -2.26 -0.50
C THR A 36 15.45 -2.23 0.71
N ASN A 37 15.04 -2.84 1.83
CA ASN A 37 15.70 -2.74 3.13
C ASN A 37 15.92 -1.27 3.58
N ALA A 38 15.01 -0.38 3.20
CA ALA A 38 15.07 1.05 3.50
C ALA A 38 13.75 1.55 4.11
N PRO A 39 13.77 2.63 4.92
CA PRO A 39 12.56 3.25 5.44
C PRO A 39 11.62 3.67 4.32
N ILE A 40 10.32 3.38 4.47
CA ILE A 40 9.30 3.86 3.54
C ILE A 40 8.86 5.28 3.91
N THR A 41 8.40 6.04 2.91
CA THR A 41 7.57 7.21 3.16
C THR A 41 6.24 6.73 3.76
N PRO A 42 5.83 7.22 4.95
CA PRO A 42 4.56 6.79 5.54
C PRO A 42 3.37 7.09 4.64
N ILE A 43 2.51 6.10 4.43
CA ILE A 43 1.31 6.24 3.61
C ILE A 43 0.05 6.16 4.48
N CYS A 44 -0.95 6.99 4.18
CA CYS A 44 -2.24 6.96 4.86
C CYS A 44 -3.28 6.32 3.95
N ILE A 45 -3.85 5.19 4.40
CA ILE A 45 -4.89 4.47 3.67
C ILE A 45 -6.25 4.80 4.28
N HIS A 46 -7.16 5.29 3.44
CA HIS A 46 -8.50 5.68 3.85
C HIS A 46 -9.38 4.47 4.16
N THR A 47 -9.61 4.18 5.43
CA THR A 47 -10.36 3.00 5.90
C THR A 47 -11.82 3.02 5.43
N HIS A 48 -12.46 4.20 5.39
CA HIS A 48 -13.84 4.36 4.89
C HIS A 48 -14.00 4.12 3.39
N ALA A 49 -12.91 4.06 2.63
CA ALA A 49 -12.90 3.80 1.20
C ALA A 49 -12.55 2.34 0.85
N GLY A 50 -12.50 1.43 1.82
CA GLY A 50 -12.01 0.05 1.65
C GLY A 50 -12.54 -0.72 0.44
N GLY A 51 -13.82 -0.55 0.08
CA GLY A 51 -14.46 -1.20 -1.08
C GLY A 51 -14.26 -0.49 -2.42
N ARG A 52 -13.58 0.67 -2.44
CA ARG A 52 -13.31 1.43 -3.66
C ARG A 52 -11.91 1.13 -4.18
N ASN A 53 -11.76 1.18 -5.51
CA ASN A 53 -10.45 1.12 -6.13
C ASN A 53 -9.64 2.38 -5.82
N VAL A 54 -8.35 2.20 -5.56
CA VAL A 54 -7.41 3.30 -5.43
C VAL A 54 -7.24 3.95 -6.80
N PRO A 55 -7.34 5.30 -6.91
CA PRO A 55 -7.06 6.00 -8.16
C PRO A 55 -5.68 5.63 -8.70
N THR A 56 -5.55 5.38 -10.01
CA THR A 56 -4.31 4.87 -10.61
C THR A 56 -3.08 5.70 -10.29
N GLY A 57 -3.20 7.03 -10.29
CA GLY A 57 -2.09 7.93 -9.92
C GLY A 57 -1.64 7.75 -8.47
N THR A 58 -2.61 7.66 -7.55
CA THR A 58 -2.38 7.36 -6.13
C THR A 58 -1.76 5.98 -5.93
N LEU A 59 -2.26 4.97 -6.64
CA LEU A 59 -1.72 3.62 -6.57
C LEU A 59 -0.26 3.55 -7.05
N ARG A 60 0.08 4.27 -8.14
CA ARG A 60 1.48 4.38 -8.62
C ARG A 60 2.39 5.07 -7.62
N LYS A 61 1.87 6.09 -6.94
CA LYS A 61 2.62 6.78 -5.88
C LYS A 61 2.91 5.81 -4.73
N TYR A 62 1.88 5.15 -4.20
CA TYR A 62 2.04 4.21 -3.10
C TYR A 62 2.93 3.01 -3.45
N ALA A 63 2.82 2.46 -4.66
CA ALA A 63 3.72 1.38 -5.10
C ALA A 63 5.20 1.78 -4.95
N ARG A 64 5.56 2.98 -5.42
CA ARG A 64 6.93 3.51 -5.31
C ARG A 64 7.33 3.78 -3.85
N GLU A 65 6.44 4.37 -3.06
CA GLU A 65 6.70 4.66 -1.64
C GLU A 65 6.90 3.39 -0.81
N LEU A 66 6.25 2.28 -1.19
CA LEU A 66 6.42 0.97 -0.58
C LEU A 66 7.68 0.23 -1.06
N GLY A 67 8.38 0.75 -2.08
CA GLY A 67 9.60 0.17 -2.63
C GLY A 67 9.42 -0.73 -3.85
N PHE A 68 8.21 -0.84 -4.42
CA PHE A 68 8.00 -1.53 -5.69
C PHE A 68 8.53 -0.69 -6.86
N LYS A 69 9.13 -1.36 -7.86
CA LYS A 69 9.64 -0.75 -9.09
C LYS A 69 8.52 -0.19 -9.96
N ASN A 70 7.37 -0.89 -10.00
CA ASN A 70 6.23 -0.52 -10.81
C ASN A 70 4.91 -1.11 -10.27
N LEU A 71 3.78 -0.75 -10.90
CA LEU A 71 2.47 -1.30 -10.53
C LEU A 71 2.34 -2.80 -10.78
N GLN A 72 3.06 -3.33 -11.76
CA GLN A 72 2.99 -4.75 -12.11
C GLN A 72 3.55 -5.59 -10.96
N GLU A 73 4.69 -5.22 -10.40
CA GLU A 73 5.30 -5.90 -9.24
C GLU A 73 4.38 -5.88 -8.01
N LEU A 74 3.74 -4.73 -7.74
CA LEU A 74 2.72 -4.65 -6.67
C LEU A 74 1.54 -5.59 -6.95
N THR A 75 1.09 -5.66 -8.21
CA THR A 75 -0.03 -6.51 -8.61
C THR A 75 0.32 -7.99 -8.47
N GLU A 76 1.52 -8.38 -8.91
CA GLU A 76 2.05 -9.74 -8.78
C GLU A 76 2.22 -10.14 -7.32
N PHE A 77 2.77 -9.26 -6.48
CA PHE A 77 2.89 -9.48 -5.04
C PHE A 77 1.53 -9.71 -4.40
N ARG A 78 0.57 -8.81 -4.64
CA ARG A 78 -0.79 -8.92 -4.11
C ARG A 78 -1.48 -10.20 -4.55
N ASN A 79 -1.31 -10.64 -5.79
CA ASN A 79 -1.96 -11.86 -6.29
C ASN A 79 -1.38 -13.14 -5.65
N ARG A 80 -0.28 -13.05 -4.90
CA ARG A 80 0.31 -14.16 -4.11
C ARG A 80 -0.13 -14.13 -2.63
N LEU A 81 -0.90 -13.13 -2.20
CA LEU A 81 -1.47 -13.01 -0.84
C LEU A 81 -2.80 -13.76 -0.73
#